data_AF-A0A7V4LS13-F1
#
_entry.id   AF-A0A7V4LS13-F1
#
_cell.length_a   1.000
_cell.length_b   1.000
_cell.length_c   1.000
_cell.angle_alpha   90.00
_cell.angle_beta   90.00
_cell.angle_gamma   90.00
#
_symmetry.space_group_name_H-M   'P 1'
#
loop_
_entity.id
_entity.type
_entity.pdbx_description
1 polymer ?
#
loop_
_entity_poly.entity_id
_entity_poly.type
_entity_poly.pdbx_seq_one_letter_code
_entity_poly.pdbx_strand_id
1 'polypeptide(L)'
;MRVLLFDSSSRRYYHSADGWTSDPAQALDFGGTVQAANTAFQQRLQEFEIILAFDDAHMSDLRVPLTLTPSGPSPAAPGLPA
;
A
#
# COMPACT_ATOMS: atom_id res chain seq x y z
N MET A 1 15.05 -8.99 -2.41
CA MET A 1 13.80 -8.25 -2.70
C MET A 1 13.07 -8.08 -1.39
N ARG A 2 12.63 -6.87 -1.09
CA ARG A 2 11.89 -6.52 0.13
C ARG A 2 10.52 -5.99 -0.26
N VAL A 3 9.50 -6.31 0.52
CA VAL A 3 8.14 -5.77 0.32
C VAL A 3 7.88 -4.80 1.45
N LEU A 4 7.76 -3.53 1.09
CA LEU A 4 7.55 -2.42 2.01
C LEU A 4 6.12 -1.90 1.85
N LEU A 5 5.56 -1.38 2.94
CA LEU A 5 4.28 -0.68 2.92
C LEU A 5 4.54 0.81 3.10
N PHE A 6 3.99 1.64 2.21
CA PHE A 6 4.11 3.09 2.26
C PHE A 6 2.72 3.72 2.37
N ASP A 7 2.51 4.56 3.38
CA ASP A 7 1.29 5.34 3.53
C ASP A 7 1.41 6.62 2.72
N SER A 8 0.54 6.78 1.72
CA SER A 8 0.55 7.95 0.84
C SER A 8 0.11 9.22 1.56
N SER A 9 -0.76 9.08 2.56
CA SER A 9 -1.26 10.23 3.35
C SER A 9 -0.16 10.88 4.18
N SER A 10 0.60 10.08 4.92
CA SER A 10 1.66 10.57 5.82
C SER A 10 3.04 10.61 5.15
N ARG A 11 3.17 10.04 3.94
CA ARG A 11 4.41 9.85 3.18
C ARG A 11 5.48 9.13 4.01
N ARG A 12 5.10 8.03 4.66
CA ARG A 12 5.98 7.23 5.53
C ARG A 12 5.85 5.74 5.24
N TYR A 13 6.92 5.01 5.48
CA TYR A 13 6.99 3.56 5.44
C TYR A 13 6.60 2.95 6.78
N TYR A 14 5.97 1.80 6.74
CA TYR A 14 5.68 1.03 7.94
C TYR A 14 6.97 0.44 8.50
N HIS A 15 7.28 0.69 9.77
CA HIS A 15 8.46 0.15 10.45
C HIS A 15 8.08 -0.92 11.46
N SER A 16 7.02 -0.70 12.25
CA SER A 16 6.56 -1.64 13.26
C SER A 16 5.12 -1.33 13.67
N ALA A 17 4.53 -2.19 14.50
CA ALA A 17 3.15 -2.04 15.00
C ALA A 17 2.87 -0.67 15.67
N ASP A 18 3.91 -0.01 16.17
CA ASP A 18 3.81 1.27 16.88
C ASP A 18 4.38 2.46 16.09
N GLY A 19 4.93 2.22 14.89
CA GLY A 19 5.83 3.20 14.26
C GLY A 19 5.86 3.19 12.74
N TRP A 20 5.82 4.41 12.19
CA TRP A 20 6.07 4.72 10.79
C TRP A 20 7.38 5.51 10.65
N THR A 21 8.17 5.22 9.63
CA THR A 21 9.47 5.86 9.35
C THR A 21 9.46 6.55 7.99
N SER A 22 10.22 7.62 7.82
CA SER A 22 10.45 8.21 6.49
C SER A 22 11.60 7.52 5.74
N ASP A 23 12.37 6.70 6.43
CA ASP A 23 13.55 6.02 5.87
C ASP A 23 13.18 4.62 5.36
N PRO A 24 13.33 4.33 4.06
CA PRO A 24 12.98 3.04 3.49
C PRO A 24 13.92 1.91 3.94
N ALA A 25 15.13 2.20 4.41
CA ALA A 25 16.04 1.17 4.92
C ALA A 25 15.63 0.68 6.32
N GLN A 26 14.90 1.51 7.08
CA GLN A 26 14.27 1.12 8.35
C GLN A 26 12.85 0.56 8.19
N ALA A 27 12.33 0.50 6.96
CA ALA A 27 11.01 -0.06 6.74
C ALA A 27 10.98 -1.57 7.01
N LEU A 28 9.84 -2.05 7.50
CA LEU A 28 9.60 -3.47 7.73
C LEU A 28 9.51 -4.19 6.39
N ASP A 29 10.28 -5.26 6.24
CA ASP A 29 10.09 -6.22 5.16
C ASP A 29 8.96 -7.19 5.50
N PHE A 30 7.88 -7.16 4.73
CA PHE A 30 6.77 -8.09 4.86
C PHE A 30 7.02 -9.45 4.18
N GLY A 31 8.07 -9.57 3.36
CA GLY A 31 8.36 -10.75 2.54
C GLY A 31 7.34 -11.05 1.44
N GLY A 32 6.13 -10.47 1.49
CA GLY A 32 5.07 -10.67 0.52
C GLY A 32 4.02 -9.57 0.52
N THR A 33 3.47 -9.29 -0.67
CA THR A 33 2.44 -8.25 -0.88
C THR A 33 1.16 -8.51 -0.11
N VAL A 34 0.79 -9.77 0.09
CA VAL A 34 -0.41 -10.17 0.86
C VAL A 34 -0.32 -9.75 2.32
N GLN A 35 0.86 -9.88 2.95
CA GLN A 35 1.05 -9.47 4.35
C GLN A 35 1.09 -7.95 4.50
N ALA A 36 1.76 -7.25 3.56
CA ALA A 36 1.76 -5.79 3.51
C ALA A 36 0.33 -5.25 3.34
N ALA A 37 -0.45 -5.81 2.41
CA ALA A 37 -1.85 -5.43 2.18
C ALA A 37 -2.70 -5.68 3.44
N ASN A 38 -2.64 -6.87 4.04
CA ASN A 38 -3.38 -7.17 5.27
C ASN A 38 -3.06 -6.18 6.40
N THR A 39 -1.79 -5.79 6.54
CA THR A 39 -1.38 -4.79 7.53
C THR A 39 -1.96 -3.42 7.22
N ALA A 40 -1.95 -2.99 5.95
CA ALA A 40 -2.60 -1.77 5.51
C ALA A 40 -4.10 -1.76 5.85
N PHE A 41 -4.79 -2.89 5.65
CA PHE A 41 -6.19 -3.06 6.03
C PHE A 41 -6.40 -2.98 7.55
N GLN A 42 -5.55 -3.63 8.35
CA GLN A 42 -5.61 -3.56 9.82
C GLN A 42 -5.37 -2.14 10.34
N GLN A 43 -4.45 -1.41 9.72
CA GLN A 43 -4.14 -0.01 10.00
C GLN A 43 -5.18 0.97 9.41
N ARG A 44 -6.18 0.47 8.66
CA ARG A 44 -7.23 1.25 7.99
C ARG A 44 -6.70 2.36 7.08
N LEU A 45 -5.59 2.09 6.39
CA LEU A 45 -5.02 3.04 5.44
C LEU A 45 -5.96 3.20 4.23
N GLN A 46 -6.31 4.43 3.89
CA GLN A 46 -7.18 4.69 2.73
C GLN A 46 -6.38 4.70 1.41
N GLU A 47 -5.17 5.23 1.45
CA GLU A 47 -4.30 5.40 0.29
C GLU A 47 -2.89 4.94 0.68
N PHE A 48 -2.46 3.82 0.11
CA PHE A 48 -1.15 3.27 0.41
C PHE A 48 -0.53 2.66 -0.84
N GLU A 49 0.79 2.53 -0.83
CA GLU A 49 1.56 1.91 -1.89
C GLU A 49 2.27 0.69 -1.33
N ILE A 50 2.20 -0.43 -2.05
CA ILE A 50 3.06 -1.57 -1.80
C ILE A 50 4.29 -1.44 -2.68
N ILE A 51 5.46 -1.41 -2.08
CA ILE A 51 6.73 -1.18 -2.76
C ILE A 51 7.53 -2.47 -2.71
N LEU A 52 7.83 -3.03 -3.88
CA LEU A 52 8.77 -4.13 -4.03
C LEU A 52 10.14 -3.52 -4.30
N ALA A 53 10.92 -3.39 -3.24
CA ALA A 53 12.27 -2.87 -3.27
C ALA A 53 13.25 -3.97 -3.71
N PHE A 54 13.95 -3.74 -4.81
CA PHE A 54 14.98 -4.66 -5.29
C PHE A 54 16.33 -4.24 -4.71
N ASP A 55 17.12 -5.20 -4.26
CA ASP A 55 18.46 -4.92 -3.72
C ASP A 55 19.48 -4.62 -4.83
N ASP A 56 19.09 -4.94 -6.06
CA ASP A 56 19.91 -4.76 -7.25
C ASP A 56 19.81 -3.31 -7.75
N ALA A 57 20.95 -2.62 -7.82
CA ALA A 57 21.03 -1.22 -8.25
C ALA A 57 20.61 -0.99 -9.72
N HIS A 58 20.53 -2.05 -10.54
CA HIS A 58 20.07 -1.98 -11.91
C HIS A 58 18.55 -2.19 -12.06
N MET A 59 17.86 -2.56 -10.98
CA MET A 59 16.41 -2.73 -10.97
C MET A 59 15.73 -1.53 -10.30
N SER A 60 14.63 -1.09 -10.90
CA SER A 60 13.78 -0.06 -10.30
C SER A 60 12.78 -0.69 -9.34
N ASP A 61 12.54 -0.03 -8.22
CA ASP A 61 11.52 -0.47 -7.26
C ASP A 61 10.13 -0.41 -7.90
N LEU A 62 9.35 -1.48 -7.73
CA LEU A 62 7.98 -1.52 -8.23
C LEU A 62 7.06 -0.96 -7.15
N ARG A 63 6.35 0.13 -7.46
CA ARG A 63 5.36 0.73 -6.57
C ARG A 63 3.97 0.46 -7.09
N VAL A 64 3.14 -0.17 -6.27
CA VAL A 64 1.76 -0.48 -6.60
C VAL A 64 0.86 0.40 -5.73
N PRO A 65 0.36 1.53 -6.27
CA PRO A 65 -0.59 2.37 -5.54
C PRO A 65 -1.93 1.65 -5.43
N LEU A 66 -2.43 1.58 -4.20
CA LEU A 66 -3.70 0.97 -3.84
C LEU A 66 -4.53 2.02 -3.11
N THR A 67 -5.75 2.20 -3.60
CA THR A 67 -6.74 3.03 -2.95
C THR A 67 -7.85 2.12 -2.46
N LEU A 68 -8.09 2.14 -1.15
CA LEU A 68 -9.29 1.55 -0.59
C LEU A 68 -10.40 2.55 -0.79
N THR A 69 -10.96 2.55 -1.99
CA THR A 69 -12.28 3.15 -2.18
C THR A 69 -13.23 2.41 -1.25
N PRO A 70 -13.90 3.08 -0.29
CA PRO A 70 -15.04 2.47 0.34
C PRO A 70 -15.95 2.04 -0.81
N SER A 71 -16.38 0.78 -0.82
CA SER A 71 -17.40 0.29 -1.73
C SER A 71 -18.70 1.06 -1.44
N GLY A 72 -18.76 2.32 -1.86
CA GLY A 72 -20.02 3.03 -2.05
C GLY A 72 -20.83 2.23 -3.05
N PRO A 73 -22.17 2.27 -2.98
CA PRO A 73 -22.99 1.56 -3.94
C PRO A 73 -22.51 1.95 -5.34
N SER A 74 -22.07 0.96 -6.10
CA SER A 74 -21.81 1.10 -7.53
C SER A 74 -22.94 1.95 -8.09
N PRO A 75 -22.68 3.10 -8.75
CA PRO A 75 -23.75 3.90 -9.31
C PRO A 75 -24.53 2.98 -10.24
N ALA A 76 -25.72 2.56 -9.79
CA ALA A 76 -26.62 1.73 -10.55
C ALA A 76 -26.71 2.38 -11.92
N ALA A 77 -26.30 1.64 -12.96
CA ALA A 77 -26.34 2.12 -14.33
C ALA A 77 -27.69 2.80 -14.54
N PRO A 78 -27.73 4.07 -15.01
CA PRO A 78 -28.99 4.76 -15.20
C PRO A 78 -29.84 3.91 -16.14
N GLY A 79 -30.97 3.43 -15.61
CA GLY A 79 -31.91 2.61 -16.35
C GLY A 79 -32.26 3.32 -17.65
N LEU A 80 -32.13 2.60 -18.77
CA LEU A 80 -32.70 3.02 -20.04
C LEU A 80 -34.20 3.29 -19.83
N PRO A 81 -34.72 4.48 -20.17
CA PRO A 81 -36.17 4.65 -20.29
C PRO A 81 -36.70 3.82 -21.45
N ALA A 82 -37.95 3.38 -21.27
CA ALA A 82 -38.70 2.40 -22.07
C ALA A 82 -38.93 2.78 -23.54
#